data_AF-A0A2T6C050-F1
#
_entry.id   AF-A0A2T6C050-F1
#
_cell.length_a   1.000
_cell.length_b   1.000
_cell.length_c   1.000
_cell.angle_alpha   90.00
_cell.angle_beta   90.00
_cell.angle_gamma   90.00
#
_symmetry.space_group_name_H-M   'P 1'
#
loop_
_entity.id
_entity.type
_entity.pdbx_description
1 polymer ?
#
loop_
_entity_poly.entity_id
_entity_poly.type
_entity_poly.pdbx_seq_one_letter_code
_entity_poly.pdbx_strand_id
1 'polypeptide(L)'
;MNTKSKEINEHIKFGLDSIDSEKTIEIKLKDFIFIYKTFEEFNRFFHQPMHYPTIEDIEMYLGNKDSGAFSVISEIYYKVLPQYLPKEIEDKFGEENNPFDKSEYPYYYKVKNDENINDGTQNITDRKSFYEFAQNLLKEYETEGQNWETKRIDSFIEGIASYAEDIDGYYKNMKFDTTAETPTWRIFAQILKGATVYE
;
A
#
# COMPACT_ATOMS: atom_id res chain seq x y z
N MET A 1 -16.82 15.95 -15.79
CA MET A 1 -15.74 15.31 -15.00
C MET A 1 -14.54 15.10 -15.91
N ASN A 2 -13.33 15.40 -15.42
CA ASN A 2 -12.09 15.05 -16.14
C ASN A 2 -11.96 13.51 -16.20
N THR A 3 -11.37 12.96 -17.27
CA THR A 3 -11.13 11.53 -17.49
C THR A 3 -10.53 10.84 -16.26
N LYS A 4 -9.56 11.49 -15.60
CA LYS A 4 -8.93 11.02 -14.36
C LYS A 4 -9.90 10.89 -13.17
N SER A 5 -10.89 11.79 -13.07
CA SER A 5 -11.91 11.71 -12.01
C SER A 5 -12.91 10.58 -12.29
N LYS A 6 -13.19 10.30 -13.57
CA LYS A 6 -14.05 9.18 -13.96
C LYS A 6 -13.38 7.85 -13.62
N GLU A 7 -12.08 7.74 -13.89
CA GLU A 7 -11.24 6.60 -13.53
C GLU A 7 -11.34 6.29 -12.02
N ILE A 8 -11.13 7.28 -11.14
CA ILE A 8 -11.25 7.09 -9.67
C ILE A 8 -12.61 6.51 -9.29
N ASN A 9 -13.70 7.04 -9.84
CA ASN A 9 -15.05 6.57 -9.54
C ASN A 9 -15.27 5.11 -9.98
N GLU A 10 -14.65 4.72 -11.10
CA GLU A 10 -14.70 3.34 -11.58
C GLU A 10 -13.91 2.41 -10.65
N HIS A 11 -12.74 2.83 -10.13
CA HIS A 11 -12.00 2.04 -9.12
C HIS A 11 -12.82 1.82 -7.85
N ILE A 12 -13.43 2.88 -7.30
CA ILE A 12 -14.21 2.79 -6.05
C ILE A 12 -15.44 1.89 -6.20
N LYS A 13 -16.08 1.89 -7.38
CA LYS A 13 -17.31 1.13 -7.63
C LYS A 13 -17.06 -0.28 -8.16
N PHE A 14 -15.82 -0.60 -8.51
CA PHE A 14 -15.49 -1.90 -9.07
C PHE A 14 -15.81 -3.01 -8.07
N GLY A 15 -16.36 -4.12 -8.56
CA GLY A 15 -16.70 -5.27 -7.72
C GLY A 15 -17.94 -5.14 -6.85
N LEU A 16 -18.52 -3.94 -6.68
CA LEU A 16 -19.69 -3.76 -5.81
C LEU A 16 -20.93 -4.53 -6.31
N ASP A 17 -21.09 -4.68 -7.62
CA ASP A 17 -22.18 -5.47 -8.22
C ASP A 17 -22.10 -6.98 -7.91
N SER A 18 -20.96 -7.45 -7.37
CA SER A 18 -20.79 -8.84 -6.91
C SER A 18 -21.32 -9.09 -5.50
N ILE A 19 -21.72 -8.03 -4.79
CA ILE A 19 -22.27 -8.11 -3.44
C ILE A 19 -23.80 -8.19 -3.54
N ASP A 20 -24.40 -9.11 -2.80
CA ASP A 20 -25.85 -9.19 -2.65
C ASP A 20 -26.40 -7.87 -2.08
N SER A 21 -27.28 -7.20 -2.83
CA SER A 21 -27.81 -5.88 -2.51
C SER A 21 -28.65 -5.83 -1.24
N GLU A 22 -29.21 -6.97 -0.80
CA GLU A 22 -30.01 -7.07 0.42
C GLU A 22 -29.16 -7.45 1.65
N LYS A 23 -27.88 -7.79 1.44
CA LYS A 23 -26.99 -8.18 2.52
C LYS A 23 -26.61 -6.98 3.37
N THR A 24 -26.74 -7.15 4.68
CA THR A 24 -26.40 -6.12 5.67
C THR A 24 -25.38 -6.64 6.67
N ILE A 25 -24.68 -5.69 7.30
CA ILE A 25 -23.79 -5.93 8.45
C ILE A 25 -24.25 -5.05 9.62
N GLU A 26 -24.07 -5.53 10.84
CA GLU A 26 -24.34 -4.75 12.05
C GLU A 26 -23.07 -4.02 12.49
N ILE A 27 -23.17 -2.71 12.71
CA ILE A 27 -22.08 -1.87 13.20
C ILE A 27 -22.44 -1.23 14.54
N LYS A 28 -21.47 -1.09 15.44
CA LYS A 28 -21.69 -0.35 16.69
C LYS A 28 -21.96 1.11 16.35
N LEU A 29 -22.98 1.70 16.96
CA LEU A 29 -23.35 3.09 16.70
C LEU A 29 -22.17 4.07 16.90
N LYS A 30 -21.33 3.85 17.92
CA LYS A 30 -20.15 4.69 18.16
C LYS A 30 -19.19 4.68 16.96
N ASP A 31 -18.93 3.51 16.39
CA ASP A 31 -17.98 3.32 15.31
C ASP A 31 -18.57 3.85 13.98
N PHE A 32 -19.87 3.65 13.76
CA PHE A 32 -20.58 4.32 12.67
C PHE A 32 -20.49 5.86 12.77
N ILE A 33 -20.76 6.43 13.95
CA ILE A 33 -20.66 7.88 14.16
C ILE A 33 -19.23 8.37 13.97
N PHE A 34 -18.22 7.59 14.37
CA PHE A 34 -16.82 7.94 14.15
C PHE A 34 -16.50 8.02 12.65
N ILE A 35 -16.89 7.01 11.86
CA ILE A 35 -16.75 7.01 10.40
C ILE A 35 -17.49 8.19 9.78
N TYR A 36 -18.74 8.41 10.16
CA TYR A 36 -19.57 9.51 9.66
C TYR A 36 -18.94 10.87 9.94
N LYS A 37 -18.45 11.10 11.17
CA LYS A 37 -17.79 12.36 11.55
C LYS A 37 -16.50 12.60 10.78
N THR A 38 -15.73 11.56 10.50
CA THR A 38 -14.55 11.66 9.64
C THR A 38 -14.95 12.11 8.23
N PHE A 39 -15.95 11.49 7.61
CA PHE A 39 -16.42 11.92 6.29
C PHE A 39 -17.08 13.32 6.30
N GLU A 40 -17.75 13.71 7.39
CA GLU A 40 -18.27 15.07 7.58
C GLU A 40 -17.14 16.11 7.54
N GLU A 41 -16.01 15.83 8.20
CA GLU A 41 -14.86 16.73 8.22
C GLU A 41 -14.14 16.78 6.87
N PHE A 42 -14.00 15.64 6.17
CA PHE A 42 -13.48 15.62 4.81
C PHE A 42 -14.37 16.43 3.86
N ASN A 43 -15.69 16.23 3.95
CA ASN A 43 -16.65 17.00 3.15
C ASN A 43 -16.56 18.49 3.48
N ARG A 44 -16.36 18.87 4.75
CA ARG A 44 -16.15 20.26 5.15
C ARG A 44 -14.87 20.81 4.54
N PHE A 45 -13.74 20.14 4.71
CA PHE A 45 -12.45 20.60 4.21
C PHE A 45 -12.47 20.72 2.67
N PHE A 46 -12.87 19.68 1.97
CA PHE A 46 -12.93 19.66 0.50
C PHE A 46 -14.17 20.33 -0.10
N HIS A 47 -15.03 20.97 0.71
CA HIS A 47 -16.27 21.58 0.23
C HIS A 47 -16.00 22.68 -0.82
N GLN A 48 -15.01 23.53 -0.55
CA GLN A 48 -14.67 24.68 -1.37
C GLN A 48 -13.16 24.93 -1.35
N PRO A 49 -12.54 25.30 -2.49
CA PRO A 49 -11.11 25.62 -2.56
C PRO A 49 -10.63 26.70 -1.58
N MET A 50 -11.54 27.56 -1.08
CA MET A 50 -11.21 28.57 -0.07
C MET A 50 -10.72 27.95 1.26
N HIS A 51 -11.07 26.69 1.55
CA HIS A 51 -10.61 25.99 2.75
C HIS A 51 -9.19 25.42 2.60
N TYR A 52 -8.68 25.31 1.37
CA TYR A 52 -7.37 24.78 1.02
C TYR A 52 -6.77 25.58 -0.15
N PRO A 53 -6.52 26.88 0.04
CA PRO A 53 -6.06 27.75 -1.05
C PRO A 53 -4.70 27.33 -1.63
N THR A 54 -3.90 26.61 -0.85
CA THR A 54 -2.57 26.13 -1.25
C THR A 54 -2.44 24.62 -1.10
N ILE A 55 -1.40 24.05 -1.72
CA ILE A 55 -1.12 22.62 -1.57
C ILE A 55 -0.65 22.31 -0.15
N GLU A 56 0.04 23.26 0.49
CA GLU A 56 0.50 23.16 1.88
C GLU A 56 -0.66 23.01 2.86
N ASP A 57 -1.82 23.62 2.59
CA ASP A 57 -3.03 23.43 3.40
C ASP A 57 -3.54 21.99 3.33
N ILE A 58 -3.47 21.37 2.15
CA ILE A 58 -3.84 19.97 1.93
C ILE A 58 -2.86 19.05 2.65
N GLU A 59 -1.55 19.30 2.50
CA GLU A 59 -0.50 18.52 3.17
C GLU A 59 -0.61 18.61 4.69
N MET A 60 -0.85 19.80 5.24
CA MET A 60 -1.06 20.01 6.67
C MET A 60 -2.33 19.35 7.18
N TYR A 61 -3.43 19.43 6.44
CA TYR A 61 -4.69 18.79 6.81
C TYR A 61 -4.58 17.27 6.80
N LEU A 62 -4.03 16.69 5.72
CA LEU A 62 -3.88 15.25 5.59
C LEU A 62 -2.87 14.70 6.60
N GLY A 63 -1.74 15.38 6.78
CA GLY A 63 -0.66 14.91 7.66
C GLY A 63 -0.08 13.58 7.20
N ASN A 64 0.13 12.65 8.15
CA ASN A 64 0.71 11.34 7.91
C ASN A 64 0.07 10.27 8.81
N LYS A 65 0.65 9.08 8.91
CA LYS A 65 0.08 7.98 9.71
C LYS A 65 -0.07 8.32 11.20
N ASP A 66 0.72 9.27 11.70
CA ASP A 66 0.81 9.65 13.11
C ASP A 66 0.14 11.01 13.41
N SER A 67 -0.27 11.78 12.38
CA SER A 67 -0.92 13.09 12.57
C SER A 67 -1.82 13.51 11.41
N GLY A 68 -2.74 14.45 11.65
CA GLY A 68 -3.66 14.95 10.62
C GLY A 68 -4.79 13.97 10.29
N ALA A 69 -5.59 14.32 9.28
CA ALA A 69 -6.80 13.58 8.91
C ALA A 69 -6.50 12.16 8.40
N PHE A 70 -5.31 11.92 7.82
CA PHE A 70 -4.89 10.61 7.37
C PHE A 70 -4.67 9.63 8.54
N SER A 71 -4.18 10.10 9.70
CA SER A 71 -4.05 9.24 10.89
C SER A 71 -5.41 8.66 11.34
N VAL A 72 -6.47 9.47 11.26
CA VAL A 72 -7.84 9.06 11.60
C VAL A 72 -8.41 8.08 10.57
N ILE A 73 -8.19 8.33 9.27
CA ILE A 73 -8.57 7.38 8.22
C ILE A 73 -7.84 6.05 8.41
N SER A 74 -6.54 6.09 8.68
CA SER A 74 -5.71 4.91 8.92
C SER A 74 -6.23 4.10 10.10
N GLU A 75 -6.57 4.75 11.21
CA GLU A 75 -7.22 4.10 12.35
C GLU A 75 -8.54 3.43 11.97
N ILE A 76 -9.41 4.13 11.24
CA ILE A 76 -10.69 3.57 10.77
C ILE A 76 -10.45 2.35 9.89
N TYR A 77 -9.54 2.45 8.93
CA TYR A 77 -9.26 1.42 7.94
C TYR A 77 -8.63 0.17 8.57
N TYR A 78 -7.62 0.32 9.43
CA TYR A 78 -6.89 -0.83 9.98
C TYR A 78 -7.48 -1.37 11.28
N LYS A 79 -8.23 -0.57 12.04
CA LYS A 79 -8.72 -0.98 13.38
C LYS A 79 -10.23 -1.06 13.49
N VAL A 80 -10.98 -0.21 12.79
CA VAL A 80 -12.45 -0.14 12.96
C VAL A 80 -13.17 -1.01 11.95
N LEU A 81 -12.98 -0.76 10.66
CA LEU A 81 -13.68 -1.47 9.57
C LEU A 81 -13.44 -2.99 9.55
N PRO A 82 -12.24 -3.52 9.83
CA PRO A 82 -12.00 -4.96 9.80
C PRO A 82 -12.87 -5.74 10.81
N GLN A 83 -13.30 -5.10 11.91
CA GLN A 83 -14.18 -5.73 12.91
C GLN A 83 -15.58 -6.08 12.36
N TYR A 84 -15.97 -5.49 11.22
CA TYR A 84 -17.31 -5.64 10.64
C TYR A 84 -17.30 -6.32 9.27
N LEU A 85 -16.11 -6.66 8.77
CA LEU A 85 -15.96 -7.25 7.46
C LEU A 85 -16.37 -8.73 7.51
N PRO A 86 -17.33 -9.19 6.70
CA PRO A 86 -17.65 -10.61 6.61
C PRO A 86 -16.43 -11.38 6.11
N LYS A 87 -16.18 -12.54 6.70
CA LYS A 87 -14.99 -13.34 6.37
C LYS A 87 -14.92 -13.72 4.88
N GLU A 88 -16.05 -14.01 4.25
CA GLU A 88 -16.10 -14.28 2.80
C GLU A 88 -15.75 -13.08 1.90
N ILE A 89 -15.68 -11.87 2.45
CA ILE A 89 -15.19 -10.67 1.78
C ILE A 89 -13.72 -10.44 2.13
N GLU A 90 -13.37 -10.59 3.41
CA GLU A 90 -11.99 -10.47 3.90
C GLU A 90 -11.04 -11.43 3.18
N ASP A 91 -11.41 -12.71 3.08
CA ASP A 91 -10.61 -13.75 2.45
C ASP A 91 -10.32 -13.47 0.97
N LYS A 92 -11.09 -12.58 0.32
CA LYS A 92 -10.90 -12.23 -1.10
C LYS A 92 -9.90 -11.10 -1.34
N PHE A 93 -9.56 -10.33 -0.30
CA PHE A 93 -8.60 -9.26 -0.44
C PHE A 93 -7.19 -9.84 -0.57
N GLY A 94 -6.44 -9.36 -1.58
CA GLY A 94 -5.07 -9.80 -1.83
C GLY A 94 -4.93 -11.07 -2.69
N GLU A 95 -6.02 -11.74 -3.06
CA GLU A 95 -5.99 -12.85 -4.02
C GLU A 95 -5.76 -12.35 -5.45
N GLU A 96 -5.10 -13.15 -6.30
CA GLU A 96 -4.91 -12.84 -7.75
C GLU A 96 -6.24 -12.55 -8.47
N ASN A 97 -7.36 -13.08 -7.96
CA ASN A 97 -8.71 -12.88 -8.51
C ASN A 97 -9.61 -12.03 -7.59
N ASN A 98 -9.04 -11.13 -6.79
CA ASN A 98 -9.79 -10.24 -5.92
C ASN A 98 -10.90 -9.51 -6.72
N PRO A 99 -12.19 -9.78 -6.47
CA PRO A 99 -13.28 -9.21 -7.27
C PRO A 99 -13.47 -7.71 -7.03
N PHE A 100 -12.80 -7.15 -6.02
CA PHE A 100 -12.80 -5.72 -5.70
C PHE A 100 -11.58 -4.99 -6.24
N ASP A 101 -10.62 -5.70 -6.84
CA ASP A 101 -9.43 -5.08 -7.43
C ASP A 101 -9.60 -4.89 -8.93
N LYS A 102 -9.79 -3.64 -9.34
CA LYS A 102 -9.62 -3.27 -10.74
C LYS A 102 -8.12 -3.25 -10.99
N SER A 103 -7.57 -4.38 -11.47
CA SER A 103 -6.13 -4.64 -11.82
C SER A 103 -5.39 -3.52 -12.59
N GLU A 104 -6.08 -2.47 -13.05
CA GLU A 104 -5.49 -1.25 -13.55
C GLU A 104 -5.13 -0.30 -12.41
N TYR A 105 -3.90 0.19 -12.37
CA TYR A 105 -3.55 1.22 -11.38
C TYR A 105 -4.12 2.59 -11.76
N PRO A 106 -4.65 3.36 -10.80
CA PRO A 106 -5.12 4.73 -11.05
C PRO A 106 -3.99 5.65 -11.54
N TYR A 107 -4.32 6.72 -12.27
CA TYR A 107 -3.35 7.67 -12.85
C TYR A 107 -2.31 8.27 -11.87
N TYR A 108 -2.60 8.27 -10.57
CA TYR A 108 -1.69 8.77 -9.53
C TYR A 108 -0.63 7.74 -9.14
N TYR A 109 -0.83 6.46 -9.48
CA TYR A 109 0.20 5.44 -9.46
C TYR A 109 1.12 5.62 -10.67
N LYS A 110 2.25 6.26 -10.44
CA LYS A 110 3.24 6.54 -11.50
C LYS A 110 4.19 5.36 -11.67
N VAL A 111 3.67 4.22 -12.11
CA VAL A 111 4.50 3.04 -12.35
C VAL A 111 4.47 2.73 -13.82
N LYS A 112 5.46 3.26 -14.52
CA LYS A 112 5.66 3.00 -15.94
C LYS A 112 7.07 2.57 -16.29
N ASN A 113 7.98 2.48 -15.31
CA ASN A 113 9.33 1.92 -15.44
C ASN A 113 9.89 1.69 -14.03
N ASP A 114 10.60 0.58 -13.83
CA ASP A 114 11.34 0.23 -12.59
C ASP A 114 12.30 1.37 -12.15
N GLU A 115 12.78 2.19 -13.10
CA GLU A 115 13.63 3.36 -12.85
C GLU A 115 12.95 4.49 -12.04
N ASN A 116 11.60 4.55 -12.00
CA ASN A 116 10.87 5.60 -11.30
C ASN A 116 10.57 5.27 -9.83
N ILE A 117 10.96 4.09 -9.37
CA ILE A 117 10.76 3.64 -7.99
C ILE A 117 12.01 3.96 -7.19
N ASN A 118 11.84 4.83 -6.18
CA ASN A 118 12.89 5.16 -5.23
C ASN A 118 12.67 4.35 -3.94
N ASP A 119 12.88 3.04 -4.04
CA ASP A 119 12.89 2.10 -2.91
C ASP A 119 14.29 1.94 -2.30
N GLY A 120 15.25 2.75 -2.76
CA GLY A 120 16.65 2.70 -2.35
C GLY A 120 17.48 1.67 -3.11
N THR A 121 16.90 0.92 -4.06
CA THR A 121 17.58 -0.15 -4.81
C THR A 121 17.95 0.24 -6.24
N GLN A 122 17.46 1.38 -6.75
CA GLN A 122 17.59 1.75 -8.17
C GLN A 122 19.03 1.82 -8.71
N ASN A 123 20.01 2.05 -7.85
CA ASN A 123 21.42 2.15 -8.23
C ASN A 123 22.17 0.80 -8.21
N ILE A 124 21.48 -0.30 -7.91
CA ILE A 124 22.08 -1.63 -7.73
C ILE A 124 22.08 -2.37 -9.08
N THR A 125 23.08 -2.07 -9.90
CA THR A 125 23.17 -2.61 -11.27
C THR A 125 24.22 -3.70 -11.43
N ASP A 126 25.13 -3.83 -10.46
CA ASP A 126 26.25 -4.74 -10.51
C ASP A 126 26.56 -5.39 -9.14
N ARG A 127 27.50 -6.33 -9.15
CA ARG A 127 27.91 -7.05 -7.93
C ARG A 127 28.45 -6.11 -6.85
N LYS A 128 29.11 -5.00 -7.22
CA LYS A 128 29.76 -4.10 -6.25
C LYS A 128 28.72 -3.25 -5.53
N SER A 129 27.80 -2.66 -6.28
CA SER A 129 26.65 -1.92 -5.74
C SER A 129 25.77 -2.83 -4.87
N PHE A 130 25.59 -4.10 -5.23
CA PHE A 130 24.89 -5.07 -4.38
C PHE A 130 25.64 -5.35 -3.06
N TYR A 131 26.96 -5.52 -3.10
CA TYR A 131 27.77 -5.68 -1.90
C TYR A 131 27.66 -4.47 -0.96
N GLU A 132 27.72 -3.26 -1.51
CA GLU A 132 27.57 -2.01 -0.75
C GLU A 132 26.17 -1.90 -0.13
N PHE A 133 25.13 -2.29 -0.88
CA PHE A 133 23.77 -2.41 -0.34
C PHE A 133 23.69 -3.38 0.83
N ALA A 134 24.24 -4.59 0.71
CA ALA A 134 24.20 -5.59 1.77
C ALA A 134 24.92 -5.11 3.05
N GLN A 135 26.03 -4.41 2.91
CA GLN A 135 26.74 -3.79 4.04
C GLN A 135 25.90 -2.69 4.71
N ASN A 136 25.22 -1.87 3.93
CA ASN A 136 24.33 -0.83 4.46
C ASN A 136 23.10 -1.43 5.15
N LEU A 137 22.53 -2.49 4.58
CA LEU A 137 21.39 -3.20 5.17
C LEU A 137 21.75 -3.85 6.52
N LEU A 138 22.95 -4.44 6.61
CA LEU A 138 23.47 -4.96 7.88
C LEU A 138 23.63 -3.84 8.91
N LYS A 139 24.21 -2.71 8.51
CA LYS A 139 24.39 -1.56 9.39
C LYS A 139 23.05 -0.98 9.85
N GLU A 140 22.05 -0.90 8.96
CA GLU A 140 20.68 -0.48 9.27
C GLU A 140 20.08 -1.39 10.34
N TYR A 141 20.23 -2.71 10.20
CA TYR A 141 19.80 -3.68 11.21
C TYR A 141 20.51 -3.49 12.55
N GLU A 142 21.83 -3.27 12.57
CA GLU A 142 22.59 -3.05 13.81
C GLU A 142 22.16 -1.78 14.55
N THR A 143 21.70 -0.75 13.83
CA THR A 143 21.28 0.54 14.44
C THR A 143 19.79 0.62 14.74
N GLU A 144 18.94 0.06 13.87
CA GLU A 144 17.50 0.28 13.84
C GLU A 144 16.69 -1.02 13.77
N GLY A 145 17.33 -2.19 13.83
CA GLY A 145 16.68 -3.50 13.68
C GLY A 145 15.59 -3.81 14.70
N GLN A 146 15.52 -3.10 15.82
CA GLN A 146 14.37 -3.18 16.73
C GLN A 146 13.04 -2.73 16.10
N ASN A 147 13.11 -1.90 15.06
CA ASN A 147 11.98 -1.35 14.31
C ASN A 147 11.58 -2.23 13.12
N TRP A 148 12.39 -3.23 12.76
CA TRP A 148 12.03 -4.18 11.73
C TRP A 148 10.91 -5.08 12.25
N GLU A 149 9.96 -5.40 11.37
CA GLU A 149 8.86 -6.31 11.71
C GLU A 149 9.44 -7.71 11.96
N THR A 150 10.39 -8.12 11.11
CA THR A 150 11.08 -9.42 11.19
C THR A 150 12.33 -9.36 12.09
N LYS A 151 12.21 -9.88 13.33
CA LYS A 151 13.26 -9.75 14.38
C LYS A 151 14.20 -10.93 14.51
N ARG A 152 13.83 -12.11 13.99
CA ARG A 152 14.63 -13.33 14.08
C ARG A 152 15.18 -13.72 12.71
N ILE A 153 16.35 -14.35 12.70
CA ILE A 153 17.03 -14.76 11.47
C ILE A 153 16.24 -15.84 10.70
N ASP A 154 15.54 -16.74 11.39
CA ASP A 154 14.68 -17.73 10.76
C ASP A 154 13.48 -17.07 10.07
N SER A 155 12.80 -16.15 10.73
CA SER A 155 11.71 -15.36 10.12
C SER A 155 12.21 -14.49 8.96
N PHE A 156 13.44 -13.96 9.03
CA PHE A 156 14.02 -13.20 7.92
C PHE A 156 14.32 -14.07 6.70
N ILE A 157 14.80 -15.30 6.91
CA ILE A 157 15.00 -16.28 5.84
C ILE A 157 13.66 -16.72 5.25
N GLU A 158 12.63 -16.91 6.08
CA GLU A 158 11.25 -17.15 5.63
C GLU A 158 10.73 -15.97 4.79
N GLY A 159 10.90 -14.73 5.25
CA GLY A 159 10.54 -13.52 4.50
C GLY A 159 11.27 -13.39 3.15
N ILE A 160 12.54 -13.80 3.05
CA ILE A 160 13.27 -13.88 1.78
C ILE A 160 12.61 -14.89 0.84
N ALA A 161 12.25 -16.07 1.35
CA ALA A 161 11.61 -17.11 0.54
C ALA A 161 10.22 -16.66 0.06
N SER A 162 9.39 -16.14 0.96
CA SER A 162 8.05 -15.63 0.64
C SER A 162 8.11 -14.50 -0.39
N TYR A 163 8.98 -13.50 -0.19
CA TYR A 163 9.06 -12.39 -1.13
C TYR A 163 9.67 -12.80 -2.48
N ALA A 164 10.58 -13.78 -2.52
CA ALA A 164 11.09 -14.32 -3.78
C ALA A 164 10.01 -15.08 -4.59
N GLU A 165 9.02 -15.67 -3.92
CA GLU A 165 7.85 -16.27 -4.55
C GLU A 165 6.88 -15.18 -5.07
N ASP A 166 6.64 -14.12 -4.29
CA ASP A 166 5.66 -13.07 -4.59
C ASP A 166 6.16 -11.96 -5.53
N ILE A 167 7.48 -11.79 -5.69
CA ILE A 167 8.06 -10.65 -6.42
C ILE A 167 7.65 -10.62 -7.90
N ASP A 168 7.33 -11.76 -8.52
CA ASP A 168 6.80 -11.77 -9.88
C ASP A 168 5.42 -11.11 -9.96
N GLY A 169 4.58 -11.29 -8.92
CA GLY A 169 3.33 -10.57 -8.74
C GLY A 169 3.57 -9.06 -8.64
N TYR A 170 4.56 -8.62 -7.86
CA TYR A 170 4.97 -7.21 -7.81
C TYR A 170 5.34 -6.67 -9.20
N TYR A 171 6.17 -7.37 -9.97
CA TYR A 171 6.60 -6.94 -11.31
C TYR A 171 5.43 -6.85 -12.31
N LYS A 172 4.55 -7.86 -12.30
CA LYS A 172 3.33 -7.90 -13.13
C LYS A 172 2.36 -6.78 -12.77
N ASN A 173 2.11 -6.61 -11.48
CA ASN A 173 1.25 -5.56 -10.94
C ASN A 173 1.78 -4.18 -11.36
N MET A 174 3.08 -3.96 -11.17
CA MET A 174 3.75 -2.72 -11.54
C MET A 174 3.89 -2.52 -13.06
N LYS A 175 3.48 -3.49 -13.89
CA LYS A 175 3.59 -3.47 -15.36
C LYS A 175 4.99 -3.10 -15.83
N PHE A 176 6.01 -3.65 -15.20
CA PHE A 176 7.38 -3.43 -15.65
C PHE A 176 7.63 -4.08 -17.00
N ASP A 177 8.51 -3.47 -17.78
CA ASP A 177 8.95 -3.99 -19.08
C ASP A 177 9.88 -5.21 -18.96
N THR A 178 10.28 -5.56 -17.73
CA THR A 178 11.14 -6.70 -17.39
C THR A 178 10.39 -7.65 -16.45
N THR A 179 10.91 -8.87 -16.27
CA THR A 179 10.30 -9.93 -15.45
C THR A 179 11.19 -10.32 -14.28
N ALA A 180 10.61 -10.85 -13.21
CA ALA A 180 11.36 -11.43 -12.09
C ALA A 180 12.18 -12.68 -12.50
N GLU A 181 11.79 -13.33 -13.60
CA GLU A 181 12.49 -14.49 -14.20
C GLU A 181 13.87 -14.15 -14.78
N THR A 182 14.18 -12.88 -14.99
CA THR A 182 15.53 -12.44 -15.39
C THR A 182 16.23 -11.83 -14.18
N PRO A 183 17.00 -12.61 -13.42
CA PRO A 183 17.57 -12.14 -12.16
C PRO A 183 18.55 -10.98 -12.40
N THR A 184 18.31 -9.87 -11.72
CA THR A 184 19.22 -8.71 -11.66
C THR A 184 19.71 -8.52 -10.23
N TRP A 185 20.85 -7.85 -10.06
CA TRP A 185 21.35 -7.49 -8.73
C TRP A 185 20.36 -6.62 -7.94
N ARG A 186 19.56 -5.81 -8.65
CA ARG A 186 18.47 -5.03 -8.07
C ARG A 186 17.34 -5.92 -7.52
N ILE A 187 16.89 -6.92 -8.30
CA ILE A 187 15.87 -7.89 -7.85
C ILE A 187 16.31 -8.57 -6.55
N PHE A 188 17.57 -9.02 -6.46
CA PHE A 188 18.10 -9.59 -5.23
C PHE A 188 18.07 -8.61 -4.05
N ALA A 189 18.37 -7.33 -4.29
CA ALA A 189 18.32 -6.31 -3.24
C ALA A 189 16.88 -6.01 -2.80
N GLN A 190 15.93 -5.97 -3.73
CA GLN A 190 14.51 -5.80 -3.45
C GLN A 190 13.97 -6.96 -2.63
N ILE A 191 14.36 -8.21 -2.93
CA ILE A 191 14.01 -9.38 -2.11
C ILE A 191 14.51 -9.23 -0.68
N LEU A 192 15.78 -8.86 -0.49
CA LEU A 192 16.36 -8.66 0.84
C LEU A 192 15.70 -7.49 1.60
N LYS A 193 15.30 -6.42 0.90
CA LYS A 193 14.59 -5.29 1.53
C LYS A 193 13.14 -5.62 1.85
N GLY A 194 12.44 -6.34 0.98
CA GLY A 194 11.07 -6.80 1.23
C GLY A 194 10.97 -7.72 2.45
N ALA A 195 11.94 -8.61 2.62
CA ALA A 195 12.04 -9.53 3.76
C ALA A 195 12.20 -8.84 5.13
N THR A 196 12.51 -7.53 5.19
CA THR A 196 12.55 -6.78 6.46
C THR A 196 11.15 -6.40 6.97
N VAL A 197 10.14 -6.54 6.12
CA VAL A 197 8.75 -6.11 6.36
C VAL A 197 7.79 -7.31 6.30
N TYR A 198 8.06 -8.33 5.50
CA TYR A 198 7.19 -9.52 5.42
C TYR A 198 7.38 -10.44 6.65
N GLU A 199 6.26 -10.85 7.26
CA GLU A 199 6.16 -11.95 8.26
C GLU A 199 5.81 -13.29 7.60
#